data_AF-A0A7X0PF32-F1
#
_entry.id   AF-A0A7X0PF32-F1
#
_cell.length_a   1.000
_cell.length_b   1.000
_cell.length_c   1.000
_cell.angle_alpha   90.00
_cell.angle_beta   90.00
_cell.angle_gamma   90.00
#
_symmetry.space_group_name_H-M   'P 1'
#
loop_
_entity.id
_entity.type
_entity.pdbx_description
1 polymer ?
#
loop_
_entity_poly.entity_id
_entity_poly.type
_entity_poly.pdbx_seq_one_letter_code
_entity_poly.pdbx_strand_id
1 'polypeptide(L)'
;MNAPHEPGLMDLPADAAATGGDFNFAYLDERTKRMIRRAILKAVAIPGYQVPFGSREMPLPYGWGTGGIQVTAAIIGPEDRLKVIDQGSDDTVNAVNIRRFFQRTTGVATTTRTAEATLIQTRHRIPETPLAEGQVLVYQVPVPEPMQRLEPRETETRTLHGLAEYGLMHVKLYEDIARYGHIATTYDYPVLVNHRYVMAPSPIPKFDNPKMHMNPALQLFGAGREKRIYAVPPYTPVESLGFEDHPFEVQRWDCGCALCGATDSFLDEVITDDQGTRMHVCSDSDYCQERQASAAAVPAGEGA
;
A
#
# COMPACT_ATOMS: atom_id res chain seq x y z
N MET A 1 -6.15 0.00 -27.14
CA MET A 1 -7.44 -0.08 -27.85
C MET A 1 -8.28 -1.13 -27.15
N ASN A 2 -9.10 -0.69 -26.20
CA ASN A 2 -10.03 -1.55 -25.48
C ASN A 2 -11.19 -1.83 -26.45
N ALA A 3 -11.14 -2.96 -27.13
CA ALA A 3 -12.23 -3.35 -28.02
C ALA A 3 -13.45 -3.76 -27.18
N PRO A 4 -14.67 -3.37 -27.58
CA PRO A 4 -15.89 -3.85 -26.95
C PRO A 4 -16.01 -5.37 -27.12
N HIS A 5 -16.62 -6.01 -26.13
CA HIS A 5 -16.80 -7.45 -26.01
C HIS A 5 -17.73 -8.00 -27.10
N GLU A 6 -17.30 -9.01 -27.87
CA GLU A 6 -18.21 -9.85 -28.65
C GLU A 6 -18.83 -10.93 -27.74
N PRO A 7 -20.15 -10.96 -27.54
CA PRO A 7 -20.80 -11.94 -26.67
C PRO A 7 -20.86 -13.29 -27.40
N GLY A 8 -20.03 -14.26 -27.01
CA GLY A 8 -20.13 -15.58 -27.64
C GLY A 8 -19.19 -16.71 -27.24
N LEU A 9 -18.27 -16.57 -26.28
CA LEU A 9 -17.43 -17.71 -25.88
C LEU A 9 -17.21 -17.76 -24.36
N MET A 10 -17.90 -18.73 -23.74
CA MET A 10 -17.80 -19.19 -22.34
C MET A 10 -18.76 -18.51 -21.34
N ASP A 11 -19.67 -19.33 -20.80
CA ASP A 11 -20.51 -19.07 -19.61
C ASP A 11 -19.63 -18.81 -18.38
N LEU A 12 -19.13 -17.57 -18.26
CA LEU A 12 -18.64 -17.03 -17.01
C LEU A 12 -19.81 -16.33 -16.32
N PRO A 13 -19.97 -16.44 -14.99
CA PRO A 13 -21.01 -15.71 -14.27
C PRO A 13 -20.87 -14.21 -14.58
N ALA A 14 -22.00 -13.58 -14.87
CA ALA A 14 -22.05 -12.18 -15.26
C ALA A 14 -21.64 -11.28 -14.09
N ASP A 15 -20.36 -10.89 -14.04
CA ASP A 15 -19.93 -9.72 -13.26
C ASP A 15 -20.65 -8.47 -13.83
N ALA A 16 -20.95 -7.53 -12.93
CA ALA A 16 -21.93 -6.45 -13.09
C ALA A 16 -21.91 -5.70 -14.45
N ALA A 17 -23.11 -5.39 -14.93
CA ALA A 17 -23.36 -4.60 -16.13
C ALA A 17 -22.63 -3.24 -16.09
N ALA A 18 -22.20 -2.78 -17.28
CA ALA A 18 -21.48 -1.52 -17.45
C ALA A 18 -22.21 -0.35 -16.77
N THR A 19 -21.58 0.26 -15.77
CA THR A 19 -22.09 1.46 -15.11
C THR A 19 -21.72 2.69 -15.93
N GLY A 20 -22.67 3.22 -16.71
CA GLY A 20 -22.60 4.58 -17.25
C GLY A 20 -21.38 4.92 -18.13
N GLY A 21 -21.19 4.21 -19.24
CA GLY A 21 -20.24 4.56 -20.30
C GLY A 21 -19.72 3.34 -21.08
N ASP A 22 -19.07 3.59 -22.23
CA ASP A 22 -18.51 2.60 -23.19
C ASP A 22 -17.36 1.71 -22.64
N PHE A 23 -17.22 1.56 -21.31
CA PHE A 23 -16.13 0.83 -20.67
C PHE A 23 -16.64 -0.42 -19.93
N ASN A 24 -15.78 -1.44 -19.85
CA ASN A 24 -16.05 -2.60 -18.99
C ASN A 24 -16.05 -2.18 -17.51
N PHE A 25 -16.73 -2.96 -16.64
CA PHE A 25 -16.69 -2.73 -15.20
C PHE A 25 -15.24 -2.65 -14.71
N ALA A 26 -14.91 -1.62 -13.93
CA ALA A 26 -13.55 -1.32 -13.48
C ALA A 26 -12.53 -1.12 -14.62
N TYR A 27 -12.98 -0.66 -15.79
CA TYR A 27 -12.20 -0.27 -16.97
C TYR A 27 -11.49 -1.39 -17.74
N LEU A 28 -10.83 -2.32 -17.05
CA LEU A 28 -10.05 -3.40 -17.65
C LEU A 28 -10.94 -4.45 -18.32
N ASP A 29 -10.49 -5.00 -19.45
CA ASP A 29 -11.13 -6.17 -20.07
C ASP A 29 -10.96 -7.44 -19.21
N GLU A 30 -11.84 -8.43 -19.41
CA GLU A 30 -11.85 -9.66 -18.63
C GLU A 30 -10.61 -10.54 -18.84
N ARG A 31 -9.95 -10.47 -19.99
CA ARG A 31 -8.71 -11.22 -20.24
C ARG A 31 -7.57 -10.66 -19.39
N THR A 32 -7.49 -9.34 -19.28
CA THR A 32 -6.52 -8.61 -18.46
C THR A 32 -6.78 -8.88 -16.98
N LYS A 33 -8.03 -8.76 -16.51
CA LYS A 33 -8.41 -9.12 -15.13
C LYS A 33 -8.06 -10.57 -14.81
N ARG A 34 -8.42 -11.53 -15.68
CA ARG A 34 -8.12 -12.95 -15.49
C ARG A 34 -6.62 -13.22 -15.38
N MET A 35 -5.78 -12.49 -16.14
CA MET A 35 -4.33 -12.60 -16.04
C MET A 35 -3.80 -12.06 -14.71
N ILE A 36 -4.26 -10.87 -14.29
CA ILE A 36 -3.91 -10.27 -13.00
C ILE A 36 -4.33 -11.17 -11.84
N ARG A 37 -5.57 -11.69 -11.85
CA ARG A 37 -6.09 -12.62 -10.85
C ARG A 37 -5.20 -13.87 -10.71
N ARG A 38 -4.69 -14.44 -11.82
CA ARG A 38 -3.72 -15.55 -11.76
C ARG A 38 -2.39 -15.14 -11.13
N ALA A 39 -1.88 -13.95 -11.44
CA ALA A 39 -0.65 -13.44 -10.84
C ALA A 39 -0.82 -13.20 -9.33
N ILE A 40 -1.97 -12.65 -8.90
CA ILE A 40 -2.32 -12.47 -7.48
C ILE A 40 -2.36 -13.82 -6.76
N LEU A 41 -3.02 -14.84 -7.31
CA LEU A 41 -3.05 -16.18 -6.71
C LEU A 41 -1.65 -16.79 -6.54
N LYS A 42 -0.76 -16.57 -7.51
CA LYS A 42 0.65 -16.99 -7.40
C LYS A 42 1.41 -16.19 -6.35
N ALA A 43 1.17 -14.89 -6.25
CA ALA A 43 1.80 -14.03 -5.26
C ALA A 43 1.37 -14.40 -3.83
N VAL A 44 0.09 -14.71 -3.63
CA VAL A 44 -0.44 -15.20 -2.34
C VAL A 44 0.18 -16.54 -1.96
N ALA A 45 0.32 -17.46 -2.93
CA ALA A 45 0.92 -18.77 -2.68
C ALA A 45 2.46 -18.73 -2.48
N ILE A 46 3.12 -17.62 -2.84
CA ILE A 46 4.56 -17.44 -2.71
C ILE A 46 4.82 -16.07 -2.06
N PRO A 47 4.58 -15.92 -0.74
CA PRO A 47 4.61 -14.63 -0.06
C PRO A 47 5.95 -13.90 -0.23
N GLY A 48 5.89 -12.63 -0.59
CA GLY A 48 7.07 -11.79 -0.85
C GLY A 48 7.76 -11.98 -2.20
N TYR A 49 7.37 -12.98 -3.01
CA TYR A 49 7.93 -13.16 -4.36
C TYR A 49 7.29 -12.22 -5.38
N GLN A 50 8.13 -11.58 -6.18
CA GLN A 50 7.76 -10.63 -7.22
C GLN A 50 7.28 -11.36 -8.50
N VAL A 51 5.98 -11.65 -8.60
CA VAL A 51 5.38 -12.33 -9.76
C VAL A 51 5.31 -11.39 -10.97
N PRO A 52 5.90 -11.76 -12.13
CA PRO A 52 5.74 -10.98 -13.35
C PRO A 52 4.31 -11.01 -13.88
N PHE A 53 3.80 -9.87 -14.36
CA PHE A 53 2.49 -9.80 -15.00
C PHE A 53 2.49 -8.89 -16.24
N GLY A 54 1.57 -9.13 -17.17
CA GLY A 54 1.46 -8.34 -18.41
C GLY A 54 0.74 -7.01 -18.19
N SER A 55 1.37 -6.05 -17.48
CA SER A 55 0.80 -4.72 -17.23
C SER A 55 0.34 -4.04 -18.53
N ARG A 56 -0.75 -3.29 -18.44
CA ARG A 56 -1.30 -2.46 -19.52
C ARG A 56 -1.11 -0.98 -19.23
N GLU A 57 -1.12 -0.17 -20.28
CA GLU A 57 -1.26 1.27 -20.16
C GLU A 57 -2.62 1.61 -19.52
N MET A 58 -2.60 2.55 -18.59
CA MET A 58 -3.79 3.04 -17.88
C MET A 58 -4.02 4.51 -18.26
N PRO A 59 -5.22 5.08 -18.05
CA PRO A 59 -5.51 6.49 -18.32
C PRO A 59 -4.86 7.45 -17.28
N LEU A 60 -3.70 7.05 -16.75
CA LEU A 60 -2.86 7.75 -15.79
C LEU A 60 -1.39 7.47 -16.18
N PRO A 61 -0.49 8.46 -16.11
CA PRO A 61 0.90 8.25 -16.46
C PRO A 61 1.56 7.17 -15.59
N TYR A 62 2.54 6.45 -16.15
CA TYR A 62 3.38 5.54 -15.36
C TYR A 62 4.01 6.29 -14.17
N GLY A 63 4.08 5.62 -13.02
CA GLY A 63 4.56 6.23 -11.76
C GLY A 63 3.45 6.81 -10.87
N TRP A 64 2.23 6.99 -11.40
CA TRP A 64 1.05 7.46 -10.65
C TRP A 64 0.16 6.31 -10.16
N GLY A 65 0.78 5.23 -9.69
CA GLY A 65 0.04 4.12 -9.07
C GLY A 65 -0.62 3.12 -10.00
N THR A 66 -0.27 3.09 -11.30
CA THR A 66 -0.95 2.23 -12.31
C THR A 66 -0.95 0.74 -11.97
N GLY A 67 0.02 0.24 -11.21
CA GLY A 67 0.03 -1.14 -10.72
C GLY A 67 -1.08 -1.39 -9.68
N GLY A 68 -1.17 -0.54 -8.66
CA GLY A 68 -2.24 -0.60 -7.67
C GLY A 68 -3.63 -0.50 -8.31
N ILE A 69 -3.82 0.41 -9.26
CA ILE A 69 -5.10 0.56 -9.98
C ILE A 69 -5.46 -0.71 -10.74
N GLN A 70 -4.50 -1.36 -11.42
CA GLN A 70 -4.77 -2.62 -12.12
C GLN A 70 -5.13 -3.76 -11.17
N VAL A 71 -4.46 -3.84 -10.01
CA VAL A 71 -4.79 -4.82 -8.97
C VAL A 71 -6.20 -4.57 -8.44
N THR A 72 -6.52 -3.34 -8.00
CA THR A 72 -7.85 -2.96 -7.52
C THR A 72 -8.91 -3.26 -8.57
N ALA A 73 -8.71 -2.86 -9.83
CA ALA A 73 -9.65 -3.12 -10.92
C ALA A 73 -9.89 -4.61 -11.21
N ALA A 74 -8.93 -5.47 -10.88
CA ALA A 74 -9.06 -6.90 -11.07
C ALA A 74 -9.77 -7.61 -9.91
N ILE A 75 -9.83 -7.02 -8.71
CA ILE A 75 -10.41 -7.66 -7.52
C ILE A 75 -11.68 -6.99 -7.00
N ILE A 76 -11.91 -5.72 -7.33
CA ILE A 76 -13.08 -4.98 -6.86
C ILE A 76 -14.36 -5.58 -7.43
N GLY A 77 -15.37 -5.75 -6.58
CA GLY A 77 -16.71 -6.17 -6.90
C GLY A 77 -17.76 -5.08 -6.65
N PRO A 78 -19.02 -5.29 -7.08
CA PRO A 78 -20.09 -4.30 -6.93
C PRO A 78 -20.48 -3.98 -5.48
N GLU A 79 -20.26 -4.93 -4.56
CA GLU A 79 -20.61 -4.82 -3.15
C GLU A 79 -19.49 -4.25 -2.29
N ASP A 80 -18.32 -4.00 -2.87
CA ASP A 80 -17.19 -3.44 -2.13
C ASP A 80 -17.49 -2.02 -1.63
N ARG A 81 -16.72 -1.61 -0.62
CA ARG A 81 -16.60 -0.22 -0.21
C ARG A 81 -15.14 0.21 -0.32
N LEU A 82 -14.86 1.07 -1.29
CA LEU A 82 -13.50 1.48 -1.64
C LEU A 82 -13.06 2.70 -0.82
N LYS A 83 -11.92 2.58 -0.13
CA LYS A 83 -11.14 3.71 0.40
C LYS A 83 -9.87 3.89 -0.43
N VAL A 84 -9.49 5.13 -0.72
CA VAL A 84 -8.26 5.43 -1.46
C VAL A 84 -7.52 6.53 -0.75
N ILE A 85 -6.26 6.27 -0.40
CA ILE A 85 -5.38 7.21 0.31
C ILE A 85 -4.04 7.37 -0.42
N ASP A 86 -3.46 8.56 -0.33
CA ASP A 86 -2.06 8.86 -0.71
C ASP A 86 -1.48 9.77 0.39
N GLN A 87 -0.28 9.46 0.87
CA GLN A 87 0.30 10.08 2.08
C GLN A 87 -0.63 10.00 3.30
N GLY A 88 -1.45 8.96 3.42
CA GLY A 88 -2.38 8.78 4.55
C GLY A 88 -3.69 9.57 4.45
N SER A 89 -3.83 10.44 3.44
CA SER A 89 -5.02 11.27 3.26
C SER A 89 -5.86 10.88 2.04
N ASP A 90 -7.18 10.90 2.22
CA ASP A 90 -8.18 10.67 1.18
C ASP A 90 -8.35 11.87 0.21
N ASP A 91 -7.86 13.05 0.59
CA ASP A 91 -8.12 14.32 -0.12
C ASP A 91 -6.93 14.81 -0.95
N THR A 92 -5.85 14.05 -0.99
CA THR A 92 -4.76 14.31 -1.93
C THR A 92 -5.24 14.19 -3.38
N VAL A 93 -4.63 14.98 -4.27
CA VAL A 93 -5.02 15.03 -5.70
C VAL A 93 -5.04 13.64 -6.34
N ASN A 94 -4.04 12.81 -6.04
CA ASN A 94 -3.94 11.47 -6.60
C ASN A 94 -5.02 10.53 -6.04
N ALA A 95 -5.27 10.56 -4.71
CA ALA A 95 -6.32 9.73 -4.09
C ALA A 95 -7.71 10.09 -4.62
N VAL A 96 -8.03 11.39 -4.72
CA VAL A 96 -9.28 11.89 -5.28
C VAL A 96 -9.46 11.42 -6.74
N ASN A 97 -8.42 11.52 -7.56
CA ASN A 97 -8.49 11.13 -8.97
C ASN A 97 -8.70 9.62 -9.14
N ILE A 98 -7.99 8.79 -8.38
CA ILE A 98 -8.15 7.33 -8.41
C ILE A 98 -9.54 6.93 -7.90
N ARG A 99 -10.00 7.53 -6.80
CA ARG A 99 -11.35 7.29 -6.26
C ARG A 99 -12.44 7.64 -7.28
N ARG A 100 -12.35 8.82 -7.90
CA ARG A 100 -13.28 9.26 -8.96
C ARG A 100 -13.23 8.34 -10.19
N PHE A 101 -12.05 7.85 -10.55
CA PHE A 101 -11.89 6.88 -11.64
C PHE A 101 -12.68 5.60 -11.35
N PHE A 102 -12.56 5.04 -10.15
CA PHE A 102 -13.33 3.85 -9.77
C PHE A 102 -14.82 4.15 -9.65
N GLN A 103 -15.22 5.24 -8.97
CA GLN A 103 -16.63 5.65 -8.90
C GLN A 103 -17.27 5.75 -10.30
N ARG A 104 -16.56 6.29 -11.28
CA ARG A 104 -17.04 6.41 -12.66
C ARG A 104 -17.11 5.07 -13.40
N THR A 105 -16.23 4.13 -13.10
CA THR A 105 -16.09 2.87 -13.87
C THR A 105 -16.71 1.66 -13.20
N THR A 106 -17.11 1.77 -11.93
CA THR A 106 -17.73 0.69 -11.15
C THR A 106 -19.03 1.11 -10.45
N GLY A 107 -19.23 2.40 -10.16
CA GLY A 107 -20.35 2.85 -9.32
C GLY A 107 -20.29 2.37 -7.86
N VAL A 108 -19.16 1.81 -7.42
CA VAL A 108 -18.99 1.21 -6.08
C VAL A 108 -19.12 2.27 -4.98
N ALA A 109 -19.59 1.84 -3.80
CA ALA A 109 -19.60 2.70 -2.63
C ALA A 109 -18.16 3.09 -2.25
N THR A 110 -17.98 4.33 -1.80
CA THR A 110 -16.68 4.82 -1.30
C THR A 110 -16.79 5.31 0.12
N THR A 111 -15.70 5.21 0.88
CA THR A 111 -15.62 5.74 2.24
C THR A 111 -14.27 6.38 2.51
N THR A 112 -14.25 7.28 3.46
CA THR A 112 -13.01 7.78 4.08
C THR A 112 -12.69 7.02 5.36
N ARG A 113 -13.58 6.16 5.87
CA ARG A 113 -13.40 5.45 7.13
C ARG A 113 -12.77 4.08 6.92
N THR A 114 -11.63 3.87 7.57
CA THR A 114 -10.83 2.65 7.44
C THR A 114 -11.62 1.41 7.87
N ALA A 115 -12.37 1.51 8.97
CA ALA A 115 -13.16 0.39 9.50
C ALA A 115 -14.35 -0.02 8.60
N GLU A 116 -14.80 0.87 7.70
CA GLU A 116 -15.93 0.56 6.81
C GLU A 116 -15.49 0.04 5.43
N ALA A 117 -14.22 0.22 5.07
CA ALA A 117 -13.71 -0.18 3.77
C ALA A 117 -13.55 -1.70 3.68
N THR A 118 -13.95 -2.30 2.55
CA THR A 118 -13.61 -3.69 2.23
C THR A 118 -12.31 -3.75 1.41
N LEU A 119 -12.06 -2.71 0.62
CA LEU A 119 -10.89 -2.56 -0.23
C LEU A 119 -10.26 -1.19 0.00
N ILE A 120 -8.98 -1.17 0.34
CA ILE A 120 -8.21 0.05 0.57
C ILE A 120 -7.08 0.10 -0.44
N GLN A 121 -7.05 1.12 -1.30
CA GLN A 121 -5.89 1.37 -2.16
C GLN A 121 -5.04 2.47 -1.55
N THR A 122 -3.77 2.17 -1.27
CA THR A 122 -2.87 3.09 -0.57
C THR A 122 -1.62 3.42 -1.36
N ARG A 123 -1.10 4.62 -1.14
CA ARG A 123 0.25 5.04 -1.49
C ARG A 123 0.95 5.62 -0.26
N HIS A 124 2.08 5.01 0.10
CA HIS A 124 3.02 5.44 1.14
C HIS A 124 2.55 5.34 2.60
N ARG A 125 1.35 4.82 2.91
CA ARG A 125 0.92 4.65 4.30
C ARG A 125 0.15 3.36 4.53
N ILE A 126 0.22 2.83 5.75
CA ILE A 126 -0.76 1.88 6.29
C ILE A 126 -1.59 2.67 7.30
N PRO A 127 -2.95 2.59 7.28
CA PRO A 127 -3.78 3.27 8.26
C PRO A 127 -3.33 3.03 9.70
N GLU A 128 -3.57 4.00 10.58
CA GLU A 128 -3.33 3.83 12.02
C GLU A 128 -4.36 2.88 12.65
N THR A 129 -5.60 2.97 12.17
CA THR A 129 -6.67 2.04 12.55
C THR A 129 -6.31 0.61 12.11
N PRO A 130 -6.25 -0.36 13.05
CA PRO A 130 -5.95 -1.75 12.73
C PRO A 130 -6.91 -2.31 11.68
N LEU A 131 -6.35 -3.02 10.70
CA LEU A 131 -7.16 -3.70 9.68
C LEU A 131 -7.79 -4.97 10.26
N ALA A 132 -8.86 -5.43 9.63
CA ALA A 132 -9.63 -6.59 10.03
C ALA A 132 -9.69 -7.67 8.93
N GLU A 133 -10.12 -8.87 9.30
CA GLU A 133 -10.41 -9.94 8.34
C GLU A 133 -11.46 -9.48 7.32
N GLY A 134 -11.31 -9.95 6.07
CA GLY A 134 -12.17 -9.55 4.96
C GLY A 134 -11.75 -8.25 4.28
N GLN A 135 -10.85 -7.46 4.89
CA GLN A 135 -10.26 -6.30 4.21
C GLN A 135 -9.10 -6.70 3.29
N VAL A 136 -8.93 -5.96 2.20
CA VAL A 136 -7.77 -6.05 1.30
C VAL A 136 -7.09 -4.69 1.20
N LEU A 137 -5.78 -4.64 1.44
CA LEU A 137 -4.96 -3.45 1.28
C LEU A 137 -4.09 -3.58 0.02
N VAL A 138 -4.27 -2.66 -0.93
CA VAL A 138 -3.55 -2.62 -2.22
C VAL A 138 -2.54 -1.48 -2.24
N TYR A 139 -1.26 -1.81 -2.24
CA TYR A 139 -0.14 -0.87 -2.24
C TYR A 139 0.27 -0.46 -3.66
N GLN A 140 0.48 0.83 -3.85
CA GLN A 140 1.12 1.38 -5.05
C GLN A 140 2.63 1.32 -4.92
N VAL A 141 3.29 0.58 -5.83
CA VAL A 141 4.73 0.31 -5.75
C VAL A 141 5.46 0.93 -6.94
N PRO A 142 6.41 1.85 -6.72
CA PRO A 142 7.25 2.38 -7.79
C PRO A 142 8.43 1.45 -8.14
N VAL A 143 9.02 0.82 -7.13
CA VAL A 143 10.16 -0.09 -7.23
C VAL A 143 9.85 -1.33 -6.39
N PRO A 144 9.67 -2.52 -7.02
CA PRO A 144 9.33 -3.75 -6.31
C PRO A 144 10.55 -4.52 -5.78
N GLU A 145 11.73 -4.23 -6.31
CA GLU A 145 12.97 -4.97 -6.06
C GLU A 145 13.74 -4.31 -4.92
N PRO A 146 13.79 -4.90 -3.71
CA PRO A 146 14.46 -4.30 -2.55
C PRO A 146 15.96 -4.08 -2.76
N MET A 147 16.61 -4.88 -3.61
CA MET A 147 18.05 -4.77 -3.88
C MET A 147 18.39 -3.89 -5.09
N GLN A 148 17.41 -3.23 -5.74
CA GLN A 148 17.61 -2.55 -7.03
C GLN A 148 18.71 -1.48 -6.99
N ARG A 149 18.88 -0.79 -5.85
CA ARG A 149 19.93 0.23 -5.69
C ARG A 149 21.34 -0.36 -5.55
N LEU A 150 21.43 -1.63 -5.16
CA LEU A 150 22.68 -2.36 -4.94
C LEU A 150 23.06 -3.16 -6.20
N GLU A 151 22.08 -3.81 -6.81
CA GLU A 151 22.21 -4.50 -8.09
C GLU A 151 21.06 -4.08 -9.01
N PRO A 152 21.32 -3.22 -10.03
CA PRO A 152 20.28 -2.69 -10.90
C PRO A 152 19.75 -3.70 -11.95
N ARG A 153 20.43 -4.82 -12.18
CA ARG A 153 20.06 -5.80 -13.20
C ARG A 153 19.07 -6.83 -12.65
N GLU A 154 17.87 -6.85 -13.21
CA GLU A 154 16.81 -7.81 -12.84
C GLU A 154 17.24 -9.27 -13.01
N THR A 155 18.10 -9.57 -13.98
CA THR A 155 18.60 -10.94 -14.20
C THR A 155 19.41 -11.45 -13.01
N GLU A 156 20.20 -10.55 -12.40
CA GLU A 156 21.03 -10.87 -11.24
C GLU A 156 20.18 -10.92 -9.97
N THR A 157 19.33 -9.90 -9.71
CA THR A 157 18.48 -9.90 -8.50
C THR A 157 17.51 -11.08 -8.48
N ARG A 158 16.98 -11.49 -9.64
CA ARG A 158 16.15 -12.70 -9.74
C ARG A 158 16.92 -13.96 -9.32
N THR A 159 18.20 -14.05 -9.67
CA THR A 159 19.06 -15.17 -9.26
C THR A 159 19.31 -15.14 -7.75
N LEU A 160 19.62 -13.96 -7.19
CA LEU A 160 19.77 -13.77 -5.74
C LEU A 160 18.51 -14.21 -4.98
N HIS A 161 17.32 -13.79 -5.44
CA HIS A 161 16.04 -14.24 -4.87
C HIS A 161 15.86 -15.76 -4.97
N GLY A 162 16.19 -16.36 -6.12
CA GLY A 162 16.13 -17.80 -6.33
C GLY A 162 17.01 -18.60 -5.37
N LEU A 163 18.21 -18.08 -5.08
CA LEU A 163 19.21 -18.72 -4.21
C LEU A 163 19.12 -18.32 -2.74
N ALA A 164 18.23 -17.38 -2.36
CA ALA A 164 18.18 -16.80 -1.01
C ALA A 164 19.41 -15.97 -0.62
N GLU A 165 20.13 -15.41 -1.58
CA GLU A 165 21.38 -14.68 -1.35
C GLU A 165 21.11 -13.20 -0.98
N TYR A 166 20.69 -12.97 0.27
CA TYR A 166 20.37 -11.63 0.78
C TYR A 166 21.50 -10.95 1.56
N GLY A 167 22.72 -11.50 1.49
CA GLY A 167 23.88 -10.92 2.18
C GLY A 167 24.16 -9.47 1.76
N LEU A 168 23.93 -9.14 0.49
CA LEU A 168 24.10 -7.79 -0.04
C LEU A 168 23.25 -6.74 0.71
N MET A 169 22.03 -7.10 1.11
CA MET A 169 21.17 -6.21 1.87
C MET A 169 21.70 -5.98 3.29
N HIS A 170 22.21 -7.02 3.95
CA HIS A 170 22.81 -6.89 5.27
C HIS A 170 24.06 -6.02 5.23
N VAL A 171 24.92 -6.19 4.22
CA VAL A 171 26.10 -5.32 4.03
C VAL A 171 25.68 -3.86 3.93
N LYS A 172 24.67 -3.54 3.10
CA LYS A 172 24.15 -2.17 2.99
C LYS A 172 23.69 -1.60 4.34
N LEU A 173 22.93 -2.37 5.11
CA LEU A 173 22.42 -1.89 6.41
C LEU A 173 23.57 -1.65 7.40
N TYR A 174 24.60 -2.49 7.36
CA TYR A 174 25.78 -2.34 8.21
C TYR A 174 26.65 -1.15 7.79
N GLU A 175 26.76 -0.85 6.49
CA GLU A 175 27.45 0.35 5.98
C GLU A 175 26.81 1.64 6.52
N ASP A 176 25.48 1.71 6.60
CA ASP A 176 24.78 2.85 7.21
C ASP A 176 25.16 3.00 8.69
N ILE A 177 25.16 1.90 9.44
CA ILE A 177 25.53 1.89 10.86
C ILE A 177 26.98 2.36 11.04
N ALA A 178 27.91 1.82 10.25
CA ALA A 178 29.32 2.19 10.33
C ALA A 178 29.56 3.68 10.00
N ARG A 179 28.75 4.27 9.11
CA ARG A 179 28.92 5.65 8.64
C ARG A 179 28.17 6.68 9.49
N TYR A 180 26.99 6.34 9.99
CA TYR A 180 26.05 7.28 10.63
C TYR A 180 25.68 6.89 12.07
N GLY A 181 26.11 5.72 12.55
CA GLY A 181 25.75 5.18 13.86
C GLY A 181 24.32 4.63 13.94
N HIS A 182 23.58 4.66 12.83
CA HIS A 182 22.21 4.15 12.72
C HIS A 182 21.89 3.80 11.27
N ILE A 183 20.85 3.00 11.05
CA ILE A 183 20.39 2.67 9.70
C ILE A 183 19.68 3.87 9.08
N ALA A 184 20.18 4.34 7.93
CA ALA A 184 19.71 5.57 7.29
C ALA A 184 18.42 5.39 6.46
N THR A 185 18.01 4.15 6.20
CA THR A 185 16.75 3.86 5.49
C THR A 185 15.55 4.27 6.36
N THR A 186 14.77 5.26 5.91
CA THR A 186 13.61 5.80 6.65
C THR A 186 12.24 5.35 6.11
N TYR A 187 12.18 4.91 4.86
CA TYR A 187 10.99 4.39 4.16
C TYR A 187 11.41 3.28 3.20
N ASP A 188 10.46 2.50 2.68
CA ASP A 188 10.71 1.32 1.83
C ASP A 188 11.74 0.37 2.48
N TYR A 189 11.60 0.19 3.80
CA TYR A 189 12.56 -0.53 4.62
C TYR A 189 12.39 -2.04 4.41
N PRO A 190 13.44 -2.77 4.00
CA PRO A 190 13.32 -4.17 3.59
C PRO A 190 12.82 -5.07 4.73
N VAL A 191 11.86 -5.94 4.40
CA VAL A 191 11.27 -6.91 5.33
C VAL A 191 11.52 -8.34 4.86
N LEU A 192 11.75 -9.26 5.78
CA LEU A 192 11.73 -10.70 5.54
C LEU A 192 10.30 -11.22 5.70
N VAL A 193 9.72 -11.72 4.62
CA VAL A 193 8.35 -12.26 4.59
C VAL A 193 8.40 -13.77 4.67
N ASN A 194 7.61 -14.32 5.59
CA ASN A 194 7.46 -15.75 5.81
C ASN A 194 8.81 -16.47 5.92
N HIS A 195 9.77 -15.84 6.61
CA HIS A 195 11.13 -16.32 6.83
C HIS A 195 11.90 -16.68 5.56
N ARG A 196 11.50 -16.17 4.38
CA ARG A 196 12.11 -16.60 3.10
C ARG A 196 12.43 -15.50 2.13
N TYR A 197 11.48 -14.63 1.78
CA TYR A 197 11.71 -13.60 0.76
C TYR A 197 11.98 -12.26 1.42
N VAL A 198 13.11 -11.63 1.10
CA VAL A 198 13.26 -10.19 1.37
C VAL A 198 12.37 -9.44 0.38
N MET A 199 11.56 -8.52 0.87
CA MET A 199 10.54 -7.80 0.12
C MET A 199 10.66 -6.29 0.37
N ALA A 200 10.45 -5.50 -0.67
CA ALA A 200 10.22 -4.06 -0.53
C ALA A 200 8.75 -3.85 -0.10
N PRO A 201 8.46 -3.23 1.06
CA PRO A 201 7.08 -3.05 1.54
C PRO A 201 6.36 -1.86 0.87
N SER A 202 6.83 -1.43 -0.30
CA SER A 202 6.52 -0.13 -0.92
C SER A 202 7.07 1.07 -0.11
N PRO A 203 7.01 2.31 -0.61
CA PRO A 203 7.51 3.49 0.08
C PRO A 203 6.69 3.93 1.30
N ILE A 204 6.20 2.98 2.11
CA ILE A 204 5.71 3.26 3.45
C ILE A 204 6.89 3.68 4.35
N PRO A 205 6.68 4.57 5.32
CA PRO A 205 7.69 4.84 6.33
C PRO A 205 7.98 3.56 7.11
N LYS A 206 9.22 3.39 7.61
CA LYS A 206 9.55 2.24 8.46
C LYS A 206 8.64 2.14 9.70
N PHE A 207 8.09 3.28 10.16
CA PHE A 207 7.02 3.34 11.16
C PHE A 207 5.85 2.38 10.89
N ASP A 208 5.46 2.20 9.63
CA ASP A 208 4.33 1.34 9.25
C ASP A 208 4.71 -0.15 9.14
N ASN A 209 5.99 -0.51 9.00
CA ASN A 209 6.41 -1.92 8.82
C ASN A 209 5.84 -2.87 9.90
N PRO A 210 5.85 -2.53 11.21
CA PRO A 210 5.28 -3.42 12.23
C PRO A 210 3.81 -3.77 12.01
N LYS A 211 3.04 -2.90 11.35
CA LYS A 211 1.61 -3.13 11.06
C LYS A 211 1.41 -4.25 10.02
N MET A 212 2.44 -4.63 9.28
CA MET A 212 2.37 -5.73 8.30
C MET A 212 2.45 -7.11 8.97
N HIS A 213 3.09 -7.18 10.15
CA HIS A 213 3.35 -8.43 10.86
C HIS A 213 2.03 -9.02 11.39
N MET A 214 1.74 -10.27 11.00
CA MET A 214 0.54 -10.99 11.43
C MET A 214 -0.78 -10.24 11.19
N ASN A 215 -0.80 -9.35 10.19
CA ASN A 215 -1.97 -8.54 9.86
C ASN A 215 -3.13 -9.43 9.36
N PRO A 216 -4.37 -9.24 9.81
CA PRO A 216 -5.52 -10.06 9.39
C PRO A 216 -6.02 -9.74 7.96
N ALA A 217 -5.66 -8.59 7.40
CA ALA A 217 -6.02 -8.22 6.03
C ALA A 217 -5.05 -8.80 4.99
N LEU A 218 -5.57 -9.07 3.80
CA LEU A 218 -4.74 -9.44 2.66
C LEU A 218 -4.01 -8.21 2.12
N GLN A 219 -2.69 -8.30 1.97
CA GLN A 219 -1.86 -7.20 1.46
C GLN A 219 -1.37 -7.54 0.06
N LEU A 220 -1.71 -6.70 -0.92
CA LEU A 220 -1.36 -6.86 -2.34
C LEU A 220 -0.54 -5.67 -2.84
N PHE A 221 0.51 -5.93 -3.59
CA PHE A 221 1.46 -4.92 -4.01
C PHE A 221 1.53 -4.87 -5.53
N GLY A 222 1.24 -3.70 -6.11
CA GLY A 222 1.16 -3.52 -7.55
C GLY A 222 2.21 -2.55 -8.10
N ALA A 223 3.20 -3.08 -8.83
CA ALA A 223 4.21 -2.31 -9.56
C ALA A 223 3.95 -2.35 -11.07
N GLY A 224 3.19 -1.38 -11.59
CA GLY A 224 2.74 -1.39 -13.00
C GLY A 224 3.88 -1.19 -14.00
N ARG A 225 4.74 -0.18 -13.76
CA ARG A 225 5.89 0.12 -14.63
C ARG A 225 6.89 -1.03 -14.69
N GLU A 226 7.19 -1.61 -13.52
CA GLU A 226 8.13 -2.74 -13.37
C GLU A 226 7.47 -4.10 -13.64
N LYS A 227 6.17 -4.13 -13.92
CA LYS A 227 5.40 -5.33 -14.27
C LYS A 227 5.52 -6.43 -13.20
N ARG A 228 5.37 -6.08 -11.92
CA ARG A 228 5.37 -7.03 -10.79
C ARG A 228 4.12 -6.91 -9.93
N ILE A 229 3.64 -8.05 -9.46
CA ILE A 229 2.64 -8.17 -8.40
C ILE A 229 3.21 -9.10 -7.33
N TYR A 230 3.07 -8.75 -6.06
CA TYR A 230 3.44 -9.59 -4.94
C TYR A 230 2.43 -9.42 -3.80
N ALA A 231 2.49 -10.29 -2.79
CA ALA A 231 1.50 -10.32 -1.73
C ALA A 231 2.10 -10.76 -0.40
N VAL A 232 1.41 -10.37 0.67
CA VAL A 232 1.55 -10.93 2.02
C VAL A 232 0.16 -11.41 2.43
N PRO A 233 -0.06 -12.74 2.54
CA PRO A 233 -1.33 -13.28 3.04
C PRO A 233 -1.63 -12.85 4.48
N PRO A 234 -2.90 -12.89 4.90
CA PRO A 234 -3.26 -12.71 6.31
C PRO A 234 -2.42 -13.58 7.24
N TYR A 235 -2.11 -13.06 8.43
CA TYR A 235 -1.40 -13.79 9.48
C TYR A 235 -0.04 -14.36 9.05
N THR A 236 0.65 -13.66 8.15
CA THR A 236 2.01 -14.03 7.71
C THR A 236 3.05 -13.27 8.55
N PRO A 237 4.11 -13.95 9.03
CA PRO A 237 5.25 -13.28 9.66
C PRO A 237 5.92 -12.32 8.68
N VAL A 238 6.04 -11.06 9.10
CA VAL A 238 6.80 -10.01 8.39
C VAL A 238 7.74 -9.36 9.39
N GLU A 239 9.04 -9.40 9.12
CA GLU A 239 10.06 -8.92 10.04
C GLU A 239 10.96 -7.90 9.32
N SER A 240 11.07 -6.68 9.85
CA SER A 240 12.05 -5.72 9.33
C SER A 240 13.46 -6.24 9.56
N LEU A 241 14.32 -6.17 8.53
CA LEU A 241 15.73 -6.56 8.68
C LEU A 241 16.42 -5.69 9.74
N GLY A 242 17.29 -6.29 10.54
CA GLY A 242 18.07 -5.61 11.56
C GLY A 242 19.17 -6.52 12.07
N PHE A 243 19.91 -6.07 13.08
CA PHE A 243 20.93 -6.86 13.74
C PHE A 243 20.59 -7.02 15.22
N GLU A 244 21.17 -8.02 15.88
CA GLU A 244 20.96 -8.22 17.33
C GLU A 244 21.44 -7.03 18.16
N ASP A 245 22.55 -6.41 17.74
CA ASP A 245 23.16 -5.24 18.37
C ASP A 245 22.59 -3.90 17.88
N HIS A 246 21.89 -3.91 16.73
CA HIS A 246 21.20 -2.76 16.16
C HIS A 246 19.78 -3.17 15.71
N PRO A 247 18.83 -3.29 16.66
CA PRO A 247 17.48 -3.73 16.35
C PRO A 247 16.74 -2.70 15.50
N PHE A 248 15.65 -3.15 14.87
CA PHE A 248 14.78 -2.27 14.10
C PHE A 248 14.08 -1.24 15.00
N GLU A 249 14.14 0.03 14.61
CA GLU A 249 13.50 1.14 15.32
C GLU A 249 12.62 1.97 14.38
N VAL A 250 11.45 2.36 14.88
CA VAL A 250 10.50 3.24 14.18
C VAL A 250 10.77 4.73 14.47
N GLN A 251 10.26 5.62 13.63
CA GLN A 251 10.28 7.06 13.90
C GLN A 251 9.54 7.41 15.20
N ARG A 252 10.02 8.46 15.87
CA ARG A 252 9.40 9.05 17.06
C ARG A 252 9.42 10.58 16.92
N TRP A 253 8.46 11.22 17.55
CA TRP A 253 8.36 12.68 17.66
C TRP A 253 8.28 13.06 19.13
N ASP A 254 8.86 14.21 19.50
CA ASP A 254 8.79 14.75 20.86
C ASP A 254 7.46 15.48 21.14
N CYS A 255 6.59 15.56 20.13
CA CYS A 255 5.28 16.21 20.22
C CYS A 255 4.17 15.26 19.75
N GLY A 256 2.96 15.54 20.21
CA GLY A 256 1.74 14.94 19.66
C GLY A 256 1.21 15.75 18.48
N CYS A 257 0.27 15.15 17.75
CA CYS A 257 -0.48 15.84 16.70
C CYS A 257 -1.13 17.13 17.25
N ALA A 258 -0.89 18.26 16.60
CA ALA A 258 -1.43 19.56 16.98
C ALA A 258 -2.97 19.65 16.87
N LEU A 259 -3.60 18.72 16.15
CA LEU A 259 -5.04 18.71 15.90
C LEU A 259 -5.82 17.80 16.85
N CYS A 260 -5.30 16.59 17.12
CA CYS A 260 -6.01 15.56 17.91
C CYS A 260 -5.23 15.05 19.12
N GLY A 261 -4.00 15.54 19.34
CA GLY A 261 -3.14 15.16 20.45
C GLY A 261 -2.53 13.75 20.37
N ALA A 262 -2.70 13.01 19.27
CA ALA A 262 -2.15 11.66 19.12
C ALA A 262 -0.61 11.66 19.18
N THR A 263 -0.05 10.74 19.96
CA THR A 263 1.40 10.48 20.08
C THR A 263 1.81 9.14 19.48
N ASP A 264 0.83 8.38 18.98
CA ASP A 264 0.95 7.01 18.46
C ASP A 264 0.74 6.92 16.94
N SER A 265 0.69 8.07 16.25
CA SER A 265 0.50 8.17 14.80
C SER A 265 1.75 8.68 14.09
N PHE A 266 1.90 8.35 12.80
CA PHE A 266 2.88 9.02 11.96
C PHE A 266 2.49 10.48 11.74
N LEU A 267 3.42 11.41 11.98
CA LEU A 267 3.16 12.85 11.87
C LEU A 267 3.79 13.45 10.61
N ASP A 268 3.00 14.22 9.87
CA ASP A 268 3.44 15.11 8.82
C ASP A 268 3.87 16.46 9.40
N GLU A 269 4.96 17.00 8.89
CA GLU A 269 5.44 18.34 9.22
C GLU A 269 4.86 19.38 8.25
N VAL A 270 4.14 20.36 8.78
CA VAL A 270 3.54 21.45 8.02
C VAL A 270 4.21 22.76 8.42
N ILE A 271 4.77 23.48 7.44
CA ILE A 271 5.31 24.83 7.63
C ILE A 271 4.14 25.82 7.66
N THR A 272 4.01 26.58 8.75
CA THR A 272 2.84 27.45 8.99
C THR A 272 3.10 28.93 8.68
N ASP A 273 4.36 29.33 8.56
CA ASP A 273 4.74 30.70 8.21
C ASP A 273 6.08 30.76 7.47
N ASP A 274 6.41 31.94 6.92
CA ASP A 274 7.67 32.20 6.23
C ASP A 274 8.88 32.32 7.17
N GLN A 275 8.65 32.28 8.48
CA GLN A 275 9.70 32.34 9.51
C GLN A 275 10.16 30.95 9.97
N GLY A 276 9.57 29.89 9.40
CA GLY A 276 9.96 28.50 9.65
C GLY A 276 9.26 27.84 10.83
N THR A 277 8.14 28.40 11.32
CA THR A 277 7.30 27.75 12.31
C THR A 277 6.70 26.46 11.74
N ARG A 278 6.71 25.42 12.55
CA ARG A 278 6.31 24.06 12.17
C ARG A 278 5.17 23.59 13.05
N MET A 279 4.23 22.91 12.42
CA MET A 279 3.16 22.16 13.06
C MET A 279 3.33 20.68 12.69
N HIS A 280 3.02 19.78 13.61
CA HIS A 280 3.03 18.34 13.33
C HIS A 280 1.61 17.81 13.47
N VAL A 281 1.13 17.12 12.45
CA VAL A 281 -0.26 16.62 12.38
C VAL A 281 -0.28 15.19 11.91
N CYS A 282 -1.28 14.41 12.32
CA CYS A 282 -1.44 13.04 11.84
C CYS A 282 -1.47 13.02 10.30
N SER A 283 -0.65 12.15 9.72
CA SER A 283 -0.68 11.89 8.28
C SER A 283 -1.94 11.08 7.88
N ASP A 284 -2.43 10.21 8.77
CA ASP A 284 -3.72 9.55 8.58
C ASP A 284 -4.87 10.51 8.97
N SER A 285 -5.54 11.04 7.95
CA SER A 285 -6.60 12.04 8.14
C SER A 285 -7.88 11.44 8.75
N ASP A 286 -8.19 10.18 8.46
CA ASP A 286 -9.35 9.48 9.00
C ASP A 286 -9.18 9.26 10.50
N TYR A 287 -8.04 8.69 10.90
CA TYR A 287 -7.68 8.50 12.31
C TYR A 287 -7.71 9.84 13.09
N CYS A 288 -7.18 10.91 12.50
CA CYS A 288 -7.18 12.23 13.12
C CYS A 288 -8.61 12.74 13.38
N GLN A 289 -9.48 12.65 12.38
CA GLN A 289 -10.87 13.10 12.48
C GLN A 289 -11.67 12.29 13.51
N GLU A 290 -11.51 10.98 13.55
CA GLU A 290 -12.18 10.12 14.52
C GLU A 290 -11.77 10.46 15.96
N ARG A 291 -10.50 10.76 16.19
CA ARG A 291 -10.00 11.21 17.50
C ARG A 291 -10.54 12.57 17.90
N GLN A 292 -10.59 13.53 16.97
CA GLN A 292 -11.18 14.84 17.25
C GLN A 292 -12.66 14.75 17.59
N ALA A 293 -13.42 13.94 16.84
CA ALA A 293 -14.83 13.71 17.10
C ALA A 293 -15.07 13.05 18.46
N SER A 294 -14.23 12.08 18.82
CA SER A 294 -14.29 11.40 20.14
C SER A 294 -13.98 12.36 21.29
N ALA A 295 -12.97 13.24 21.14
CA ALA A 295 -12.64 14.25 22.14
C ALA A 295 -13.75 15.30 22.31
N ALA A 296 -14.41 15.69 21.21
CA ALA A 296 -15.56 16.62 21.27
C ALA A 296 -16.82 15.99 21.89
N ALA A 297 -16.95 14.66 21.85
CA ALA A 297 -18.09 13.93 22.40
C ALA A 297 -17.99 13.68 23.93
N VAL A 298 -16.82 13.87 24.56
CA VAL A 298 -16.67 13.82 26.02
C VAL A 298 -16.99 15.20 26.60
N PRO A 299 -18.13 15.40 27.28
CA PRO A 299 -18.44 16.69 27.89
C PRO A 299 -17.42 17.03 28.98
N ALA A 300 -16.99 18.29 29.02
CA ALA A 300 -16.24 18.85 30.14
C ALA A 300 -17.13 18.85 31.40
N GLY A 301 -17.10 17.75 32.15
CA GLY A 301 -17.96 17.60 33.31
C GLY A 301 -17.74 16.29 34.04
N GLU A 302 -16.59 16.16 34.71
CA GLU A 302 -16.45 15.50 36.01
C GLU A 302 -15.02 15.73 36.54
N GLY A 303 -14.90 16.73 37.41
CA GLY A 303 -13.70 17.08 38.16
C GLY A 303 -14.11 18.00 39.29
N ALA A 304 -14.56 17.40 40.38
CA ALA A 304 -14.81 18.03 41.67
C ALA A 304 -13.51 18.41 42.37
#